data_AF-A0A9P1AIZ6-F1
#
_entry.id   AF-A0A9P1AIZ6-F1
#
_cell.length_a   1.000
_cell.length_b   1.000
_cell.length_c   1.000
_cell.angle_alpha   90.00
_cell.angle_beta   90.00
_cell.angle_gamma   90.00
#
_symmetry.space_group_name_H-M   'P 1'
#
loop_
_entity.id
_entity.type
_entity.pdbx_description
1 polymer ?
#
loop_
_entity_poly.entity_id
_entity_poly.type
_entity_poly.pdbx_seq_one_letter_code
_entity_poly.pdbx_strand_id
1 'polypeptide(L)'
;MKVLFGFTVFSFFVALQVFAEIPERLAAELKGKLANLSAVHEIRGELSYINEIRRATAEVNQIPNYPKMNWDDALATKAVSFGCEEHVGTDFRAFRISADPAAVDHDIALMEELKKDPALVFTRSQGLFELFSPVNSKFGCAKSSCPTAGFAYSFTCLAVPTNVNKRESSEQGKPGSQCGKYVNDNGLCDYNPLRLRRLHPLRMATDL
;
A
#
# COMPACT_ATOMS: atom_id res chain seq x y z
N MET A 1 35.75 5.56 -24.64
CA MET A 1 34.35 5.08 -24.58
C MET A 1 33.87 5.16 -23.15
N LYS A 2 32.92 6.05 -22.85
CA LYS A 2 32.18 6.09 -21.57
C LYS A 2 31.05 5.06 -21.69
N VAL A 3 31.01 4.07 -20.81
CA VAL A 3 29.89 3.13 -20.71
C VAL A 3 29.10 3.46 -19.46
N LEU A 4 27.82 3.78 -19.65
CA LEU A 4 26.84 4.00 -18.61
C LEU A 4 26.58 2.70 -17.84
N PHE A 5 27.13 2.56 -16.65
CA PHE A 5 26.71 1.59 -15.63
C PHE A 5 26.47 2.38 -14.35
N GLY A 6 25.22 2.74 -14.07
CA GLY A 6 24.95 3.56 -12.88
C GLY A 6 23.49 3.70 -12.45
N PHE A 7 22.52 3.41 -13.32
CA PHE A 7 21.11 3.69 -13.00
C PHE A 7 20.28 2.48 -12.55
N THR A 8 20.71 1.24 -12.81
CA THR A 8 19.89 0.05 -12.52
C THR A 8 20.13 -0.59 -11.16
N VAL A 9 21.28 -0.40 -10.52
CA VAL A 9 21.61 -1.05 -9.23
C VAL A 9 21.17 -0.21 -8.03
N PHE A 10 21.05 1.11 -8.18
CA PHE A 10 20.73 2.00 -7.07
C PHE A 10 19.23 2.03 -6.70
N SER A 11 18.32 1.81 -7.67
CA SER A 11 16.89 1.65 -7.37
C SER A 11 16.57 0.38 -6.58
N PHE A 12 17.42 -0.65 -6.63
CA PHE A 12 17.23 -1.88 -5.87
C PHE A 12 17.51 -1.72 -4.36
N PHE A 13 18.42 -0.83 -3.97
CA PHE A 13 18.81 -0.66 -2.57
C PHE A 13 17.74 0.03 -1.71
N VAL A 14 16.88 0.84 -2.33
CA VAL A 14 15.81 1.58 -1.61
C VAL A 14 14.58 0.72 -1.42
N ALA A 15 14.22 -0.11 -2.41
CA ALA A 15 13.22 -1.15 -2.22
C ALA A 15 13.59 -2.02 -1.00
N LEU A 16 14.87 -2.37 -0.81
CA LEU A 16 15.33 -3.13 0.37
C LEU A 16 15.15 -2.41 1.72
N GLN A 17 15.26 -1.08 1.79
CA GLN A 17 15.18 -0.32 3.06
C GLN A 17 13.76 0.05 3.47
N VAL A 18 12.80 0.12 2.54
CA VAL A 18 11.40 0.49 2.86
C VAL A 18 10.67 -0.61 3.65
N PHE A 19 11.20 -1.83 3.70
CA PHE A 19 10.57 -2.97 4.38
C PHE A 19 11.06 -3.18 5.81
N ALA A 20 11.89 -2.28 6.35
CA ALA A 20 12.39 -2.40 7.72
C ALA A 20 11.34 -1.92 8.73
N GLU A 21 10.86 -2.87 9.54
CA GLU A 21 10.23 -2.64 10.84
C GLU A 21 8.90 -1.85 10.80
N ILE A 22 7.81 -2.56 10.48
CA ILE A 22 6.53 -2.22 11.12
C ILE A 22 6.77 -2.36 12.64
N PRO A 23 6.45 -1.36 13.48
CA PRO A 23 6.58 -1.54 14.92
C PRO A 23 5.76 -2.76 15.35
N GLU A 24 6.40 -3.75 15.97
CA GLU A 24 5.79 -5.05 16.29
C GLU A 24 4.43 -4.91 17.00
N ARG A 25 4.31 -3.89 17.85
CA ARG A 25 3.06 -3.55 18.55
C ARG A 25 1.91 -3.18 17.61
N LEU A 26 2.19 -2.36 16.59
CA LEU A 26 1.18 -1.96 15.60
C LEU A 26 0.83 -3.13 14.66
N ALA A 27 1.82 -3.97 14.31
CA ALA A 27 1.55 -5.19 13.55
C ALA A 27 0.63 -6.16 14.33
N ALA A 28 0.87 -6.34 15.63
CA ALA A 28 0.07 -7.21 16.49
C ALA A 28 -1.36 -6.71 16.67
N GLU A 29 -1.56 -5.40 16.84
CA GLU A 29 -2.90 -4.82 16.96
C GLU A 29 -3.64 -4.80 15.61
N LEU A 30 -2.94 -4.59 14.49
CA LEU A 30 -3.53 -4.82 13.15
C LEU A 30 -4.04 -6.25 13.02
N LYS A 31 -3.19 -7.22 13.36
CA LYS A 31 -3.54 -8.64 13.31
C LYS A 31 -4.81 -8.90 14.12
N GLY A 32 -4.89 -8.37 15.34
CA GLY A 32 -6.08 -8.49 16.19
C GLY A 32 -7.34 -7.87 15.57
N LYS A 33 -7.22 -6.73 14.90
CA LYS A 33 -8.34 -6.08 14.19
C LYS A 33 -8.77 -6.87 12.95
N LEU A 34 -7.80 -7.32 12.14
CA LEU A 34 -8.05 -8.10 10.94
C LEU A 34 -8.70 -9.45 11.24
N ALA A 35 -8.28 -10.11 12.32
CA ALA A 35 -8.86 -11.37 12.78
C ALA A 35 -10.36 -11.28 13.13
N ASN A 36 -10.88 -10.06 13.34
CA ASN A 36 -12.28 -9.82 13.66
C ASN A 36 -13.10 -9.29 12.47
N LEU A 37 -12.51 -9.17 11.27
CA LEU A 37 -13.20 -8.63 10.10
C LEU A 37 -14.22 -9.60 9.50
N SER A 38 -15.49 -9.35 9.67
CA SER A 38 -16.58 -10.11 9.06
C SER A 38 -17.18 -9.44 7.80
N ALA A 39 -16.93 -8.13 7.59
CA ALA A 39 -17.57 -7.35 6.52
C ALA A 39 -16.72 -6.27 5.85
N VAL A 40 -17.11 -5.87 4.62
CA VAL A 40 -16.42 -4.84 3.81
C VAL A 40 -16.42 -3.48 4.50
N HIS A 41 -17.52 -3.12 5.16
CA HIS A 41 -17.63 -1.84 5.86
C HIS A 41 -16.66 -1.76 7.05
N GLU A 42 -16.30 -2.90 7.66
CA GLU A 42 -15.32 -2.96 8.73
C GLU A 42 -13.92 -2.72 8.17
N ILE A 43 -13.55 -3.29 7.02
CA ILE A 43 -12.27 -2.98 6.34
C ILE A 43 -12.15 -1.48 6.05
N ARG A 44 -13.22 -0.88 5.53
CA ARG A 44 -13.26 0.58 5.30
C ARG A 44 -13.08 1.34 6.62
N GLY A 45 -13.66 0.84 7.72
CA GLY A 45 -13.51 1.40 9.07
C GLY A 45 -12.07 1.39 9.58
N GLU A 46 -11.24 0.44 9.14
CA GLU A 46 -9.83 0.33 9.56
C GLU A 46 -8.87 1.27 8.80
N LEU A 47 -9.37 2.14 7.92
CA LEU A 47 -8.53 3.03 7.12
C LEU A 47 -7.66 3.97 7.96
N SER A 48 -8.14 4.43 9.12
CA SER A 48 -7.32 5.26 10.03
C SER A 48 -6.14 4.46 10.56
N TYR A 49 -6.37 3.22 10.95
CA TYR A 49 -5.37 2.33 11.51
C TYR A 49 -4.32 1.89 10.49
N ILE A 50 -4.76 1.57 9.26
CA ILE A 50 -3.84 1.33 8.13
C ILE A 50 -2.92 2.54 7.94
N ASN A 51 -3.44 3.77 8.01
CA ASN A 51 -2.64 4.98 7.87
C ASN A 51 -1.73 5.27 9.07
N GLU A 52 -2.09 4.85 10.28
CA GLU A 52 -1.20 4.93 11.45
C GLU A 52 0.03 4.06 11.27
N ILE A 53 -0.14 2.83 10.79
CA ILE A 53 0.98 1.93 10.46
C ILE A 53 1.86 2.56 9.38
N ARG A 54 1.26 3.03 8.29
CA ARG A 54 2.00 3.68 7.19
C ARG A 54 2.80 4.89 7.68
N ARG A 55 2.26 5.68 8.60
CA ARG A 55 2.98 6.81 9.21
C ARG A 55 4.16 6.32 10.04
N ALA A 56 3.95 5.33 10.91
CA ALA A 56 5.02 4.76 11.71
C ALA A 56 6.13 4.16 10.84
N THR A 57 5.76 3.45 9.76
CA THR A 57 6.72 2.95 8.76
C THR A 57 7.48 4.09 8.10
N ALA A 58 6.82 5.18 7.71
CA ALA A 58 7.49 6.34 7.14
C ALA A 58 8.47 7.00 8.13
N GLU A 59 8.11 7.07 9.42
CA GLU A 59 8.95 7.61 10.49
C GLU A 59 10.19 6.75 10.74
N VAL A 60 10.02 5.43 10.92
CA VAL A 60 11.13 4.49 11.16
C VAL A 60 12.10 4.47 9.98
N ASN A 61 11.57 4.46 8.75
CA ASN A 61 12.37 4.33 7.54
C ASN A 61 12.78 5.66 6.91
N GLN A 62 12.42 6.79 7.53
CA GLN A 62 12.67 8.13 7.01
C GLN A 62 12.21 8.28 5.55
N ILE A 63 10.97 7.88 5.25
CA ILE A 63 10.41 7.95 3.89
C ILE A 63 9.68 9.29 3.71
N PRO A 64 10.25 10.24 2.96
CA PRO A 64 9.75 11.61 2.95
C PRO A 64 8.49 11.83 2.12
N ASN A 65 8.12 10.86 1.28
CA ASN A 65 7.02 10.95 0.31
C ASN A 65 5.99 9.81 0.42
N TYR A 66 5.89 9.17 1.59
CA TYR A 66 5.04 7.99 1.79
C TYR A 66 3.55 8.31 1.57
N PRO A 67 2.82 7.61 0.68
CA PRO A 67 1.45 7.97 0.36
C PRO A 67 0.47 7.63 1.48
N LYS A 68 -0.49 8.52 1.70
CA LYS A 68 -1.67 8.21 2.50
C LYS A 68 -2.57 7.24 1.74
N MET A 69 -3.00 6.17 2.42
CA MET A 69 -3.98 5.24 1.88
C MET A 69 -5.38 5.86 1.95
N ASN A 70 -6.17 5.66 0.91
CA ASN A 70 -7.56 6.13 0.81
C ASN A 70 -8.47 5.01 0.31
N TRP A 71 -9.70 4.98 0.82
CA TRP A 71 -10.73 4.09 0.26
C TRP A 71 -11.24 4.62 -1.09
N ASP A 72 -11.45 3.72 -2.04
CA ASP A 72 -12.00 4.03 -3.36
C ASP A 72 -13.19 3.10 -3.68
N ASP A 73 -14.39 3.67 -3.71
CA ASP A 73 -15.64 2.93 -3.94
C ASP A 73 -15.72 2.33 -5.36
N ALA A 74 -15.02 2.90 -6.34
CA ALA A 74 -14.95 2.33 -7.68
C ALA A 74 -14.06 1.08 -7.70
N LEU A 75 -12.94 1.08 -6.96
CA LEU A 75 -12.14 -0.12 -6.75
C LEU A 75 -12.90 -1.20 -6.00
N ALA A 76 -13.67 -0.83 -4.96
CA ALA A 76 -14.51 -1.76 -4.22
C ALA A 76 -15.60 -2.39 -5.12
N THR A 77 -16.20 -1.59 -5.99
CA THR A 77 -17.18 -2.08 -6.97
C THR A 77 -16.52 -3.01 -7.99
N LYS A 78 -15.33 -2.65 -8.51
CA LYS A 78 -14.57 -3.49 -9.44
C LYS A 78 -14.13 -4.81 -8.81
N ALA A 79 -13.83 -4.82 -7.51
CA ALA A 79 -13.44 -6.01 -6.78
C ALA A 79 -14.56 -7.08 -6.74
N VAL A 80 -15.84 -6.68 -6.81
CA VAL A 80 -17.00 -7.61 -6.81
C VAL A 80 -16.92 -8.59 -7.98
N SER A 81 -16.55 -8.09 -9.17
CA SER A 81 -16.50 -8.89 -10.40
C SER A 81 -15.11 -9.49 -10.68
N PHE A 82 -14.11 -9.21 -9.83
CA PHE A 82 -12.74 -9.61 -10.10
C PHE A 82 -12.48 -11.11 -9.86
N GLY A 83 -13.26 -11.72 -8.97
CA GLY A 83 -13.16 -13.16 -8.69
C GLY A 83 -11.88 -13.55 -7.95
N CYS A 84 -11.44 -14.80 -8.12
CA CYS A 84 -10.31 -15.39 -7.38
C CYS A 84 -9.02 -15.49 -8.19
N GLU A 85 -8.87 -14.66 -9.21
CA GLU A 85 -7.63 -14.56 -9.98
C GLU A 85 -6.63 -13.67 -9.24
N GLU A 86 -5.34 -14.00 -9.30
CA GLU A 86 -4.27 -13.08 -8.89
C GLU A 86 -3.95 -12.16 -10.06
N HIS A 87 -3.75 -10.88 -9.80
CA HIS A 87 -3.40 -9.93 -10.86
C HIS A 87 -2.42 -8.88 -10.36
N VAL A 88 -1.30 -8.80 -11.07
CA VAL A 88 -0.29 -7.75 -10.92
C VAL A 88 -0.24 -7.00 -12.24
N GLY A 89 -1.15 -6.04 -12.41
CA GLY A 89 -1.26 -5.24 -13.62
C GLY A 89 -0.67 -3.84 -13.51
N THR A 90 -0.59 -3.16 -14.64
CA THR A 90 -0.23 -1.73 -14.73
C THR A 90 -1.38 -0.81 -14.32
N ASP A 91 -2.58 -1.35 -14.12
CA ASP A 91 -3.80 -0.63 -13.78
C ASP A 91 -4.23 -0.83 -12.32
N PHE A 92 -4.11 -2.05 -11.78
CA PHE A 92 -4.35 -2.37 -10.37
C PHE A 92 -3.62 -3.65 -9.95
N ARG A 93 -3.40 -3.79 -8.64
CA ARG A 93 -2.97 -5.04 -8.01
C ARG A 93 -4.14 -5.64 -7.27
N ALA A 94 -4.46 -6.89 -7.56
CA ALA A 94 -5.50 -7.62 -6.86
C ALA A 94 -4.87 -8.50 -5.78
N PHE A 95 -5.34 -8.35 -4.55
CA PHE A 95 -4.88 -9.10 -3.39
C PHE A 95 -6.05 -9.54 -2.53
N ARG A 96 -5.79 -10.46 -1.62
CA ARG A 96 -6.81 -11.04 -0.76
C ARG A 96 -6.50 -10.74 0.69
N ILE A 97 -7.57 -10.58 1.47
CA ILE A 97 -7.46 -10.42 2.92
C ILE A 97 -8.42 -11.42 3.56
N SER A 98 -7.96 -12.06 4.63
CA SER A 98 -8.80 -12.94 5.43
C SER A 98 -9.02 -12.39 6.83
N ALA A 99 -10.14 -12.81 7.40
CA ALA A 99 -10.44 -12.74 8.81
C ALA A 99 -9.91 -13.96 9.57
N ASP A 100 -9.58 -15.05 8.85
CA ASP A 100 -9.03 -16.25 9.44
C ASP A 100 -7.62 -15.94 10.00
N PRO A 101 -7.40 -16.08 11.32
CA PRO A 101 -6.11 -15.83 11.93
C PRO A 101 -4.96 -16.61 11.27
N ALA A 102 -5.21 -17.82 10.78
CA ALA A 102 -4.19 -18.63 10.12
C ALA A 102 -3.76 -18.05 8.77
N ALA A 103 -4.69 -17.45 8.01
CA ALA A 103 -4.35 -16.77 6.76
C ALA A 103 -3.66 -15.42 7.03
N VAL A 104 -4.04 -14.72 8.11
CA VAL A 104 -3.33 -13.51 8.54
C VAL A 104 -1.88 -13.83 8.93
N ASP A 105 -1.67 -14.94 9.65
CA ASP A 105 -0.32 -15.43 9.98
C ASP A 105 0.48 -15.83 8.74
N HIS A 106 -0.17 -16.43 7.75
CA HIS A 106 0.45 -16.71 6.46
C HIS A 106 0.89 -15.43 5.73
N ASP A 107 0.03 -14.42 5.66
CA ASP A 107 0.35 -13.13 5.04
C ASP A 107 1.51 -12.42 5.77
N ILE A 108 1.56 -12.48 7.11
CA ILE A 108 2.68 -11.92 7.90
C ILE A 108 3.99 -12.68 7.61
N ALA A 109 3.95 -14.01 7.55
CA ALA A 109 5.14 -14.80 7.19
C ALA A 109 5.64 -14.46 5.78
N LEU A 110 4.72 -14.27 4.84
CA LEU A 110 5.03 -13.86 3.48
C LEU A 110 5.70 -12.48 3.44
N MET A 111 5.24 -11.53 4.25
CA MET A 111 5.91 -10.22 4.39
C MET A 111 7.36 -10.36 4.90
N GLU A 112 7.64 -11.28 5.82
CA GLU A 112 9.01 -11.55 6.28
C GLU A 112 9.88 -12.21 5.20
N GLU A 113 9.29 -13.02 4.34
CA GLU A 113 10.00 -13.58 3.17
C GLU A 113 10.32 -12.51 2.13
N LEU A 114 9.39 -11.59 1.88
CA LEU A 114 9.59 -10.47 0.96
C LEU A 114 10.76 -9.56 1.36
N LYS A 115 11.01 -9.40 2.65
CA LYS A 115 12.18 -8.66 3.14
C LYS A 115 13.49 -9.29 2.67
N LYS A 116 13.51 -10.62 2.51
CA LYS A 116 14.70 -11.37 2.09
C LYS A 116 14.90 -11.34 0.57
N ASP A 117 13.80 -11.26 -0.19
CA ASP A 117 13.84 -11.13 -1.65
C ASP A 117 12.79 -10.12 -2.17
N PRO A 118 13.17 -8.83 -2.28
CA PRO A 118 12.28 -7.78 -2.76
C PRO A 118 11.80 -7.98 -4.21
N ALA A 119 12.47 -8.81 -5.02
CA ALA A 119 12.02 -9.07 -6.39
C ALA A 119 10.65 -9.76 -6.42
N LEU A 120 10.30 -10.48 -5.34
CA LEU A 120 9.00 -11.13 -5.18
C LEU A 120 7.83 -10.13 -5.03
N VAL A 121 8.10 -8.90 -4.59
CA VAL A 121 7.09 -7.82 -4.50
C VAL A 121 6.51 -7.48 -5.88
N PHE A 122 7.29 -7.68 -6.95
CA PHE A 122 6.91 -7.30 -8.31
C PHE A 122 6.18 -8.41 -9.08
N THR A 123 6.26 -9.65 -8.59
CA THR A 123 5.80 -10.82 -9.35
C THR A 123 4.59 -11.51 -8.72
N ARG A 124 4.22 -11.13 -7.49
CA ARG A 124 3.09 -11.71 -6.77
C ARG A 124 2.27 -10.65 -6.06
N SER A 125 0.98 -10.94 -5.91
CA SER A 125 0.12 -10.23 -4.95
C SER A 125 0.41 -10.78 -3.56
N GLN A 126 0.57 -9.89 -2.59
CA GLN A 126 1.21 -10.23 -1.30
C GLN A 126 0.26 -10.04 -0.10
N GLY A 127 -1.05 -10.20 -0.32
CA GLY A 127 -2.07 -10.10 0.73
C GLY A 127 -2.03 -8.73 1.43
N LEU A 128 -1.89 -8.74 2.76
CA LEU A 128 -1.77 -7.53 3.58
C LEU A 128 -0.66 -6.57 3.17
N PHE A 129 0.40 -7.05 2.53
CA PHE A 129 1.49 -6.21 2.03
C PHE A 129 1.00 -5.08 1.13
N GLU A 130 -0.02 -5.31 0.31
CA GLU A 130 -0.52 -4.30 -0.62
C GLU A 130 -1.12 -3.08 0.11
N LEU A 131 -1.60 -3.25 1.35
CA LEU A 131 -2.08 -2.15 2.19
C LEU A 131 -0.95 -1.27 2.73
N PHE A 132 0.23 -1.85 2.91
CA PHE A 132 1.43 -1.18 3.46
C PHE A 132 2.49 -0.91 2.40
N SER A 133 2.18 -1.20 1.14
CA SER A 133 3.07 -0.89 0.05
C SER A 133 3.24 0.64 -0.09
N PRO A 134 4.47 1.14 -0.19
CA PRO A 134 4.76 2.58 -0.33
C PRO A 134 4.31 3.15 -1.67
N VAL A 135 3.84 2.31 -2.60
CA VAL A 135 3.41 2.78 -3.93
C VAL A 135 1.91 2.98 -4.02
N ASN A 136 1.14 2.18 -3.27
CA ASN A 136 -0.32 2.23 -3.24
C ASN A 136 -0.80 3.42 -2.39
N SER A 137 -1.75 4.18 -2.93
CA SER A 137 -2.41 5.31 -2.24
C SER A 137 -3.92 5.17 -2.17
N LYS A 138 -4.48 4.17 -2.85
CA LYS A 138 -5.90 3.87 -2.83
C LYS A 138 -6.13 2.37 -2.86
N PHE A 139 -7.21 1.93 -2.22
CA PHE A 139 -7.68 0.57 -2.32
C PHE A 139 -9.19 0.48 -2.17
N GLY A 140 -9.77 -0.62 -2.61
CA GLY A 140 -11.16 -0.97 -2.34
C GLY A 140 -11.34 -2.47 -2.36
N CYS A 141 -12.24 -2.97 -1.51
CA CYS A 141 -12.46 -4.40 -1.32
C CYS A 141 -13.92 -4.79 -1.52
N ALA A 142 -14.13 -6.04 -1.91
CA ALA A 142 -15.41 -6.71 -1.93
C ALA A 142 -15.32 -8.04 -1.17
N LYS A 143 -16.45 -8.46 -0.58
CA LYS A 143 -16.54 -9.79 0.04
C LYS A 143 -16.42 -10.85 -1.05
N SER A 144 -15.60 -11.86 -0.81
CA SER A 144 -15.39 -12.97 -1.73
C SER A 144 -15.19 -14.26 -0.94
N SER A 145 -15.46 -15.41 -1.56
CA SER A 145 -15.11 -16.72 -1.01
C SER A 145 -14.04 -17.35 -1.88
N CYS A 146 -12.82 -16.84 -1.78
CA CYS A 146 -11.71 -17.30 -2.59
C CYS A 146 -10.79 -18.21 -1.77
N PRO A 147 -10.70 -19.51 -2.11
CA PRO A 147 -9.67 -20.36 -1.53
C PRO A 147 -8.31 -19.96 -2.11
N THR A 148 -7.32 -19.72 -1.26
CA THR A 148 -5.93 -19.49 -1.69
C THR A 148 -5.00 -20.14 -0.67
N ALA A 149 -4.03 -20.93 -1.14
CA ALA A 149 -3.09 -21.65 -0.29
C ALA A 149 -3.73 -22.52 0.82
N GLY A 150 -4.96 -23.02 0.62
CA GLY A 150 -5.70 -23.79 1.61
C GLY A 150 -6.47 -22.97 2.65
N PHE A 151 -6.38 -21.63 2.59
CA PHE A 151 -7.13 -20.72 3.46
C PHE A 151 -8.34 -20.14 2.74
N ALA A 152 -9.41 -19.89 3.50
CA ALA A 152 -10.57 -19.15 2.99
C ALA A 152 -10.32 -17.65 3.15
N TYR A 153 -10.01 -16.96 2.06
CA TYR A 153 -9.92 -15.50 2.08
C TYR A 153 -11.30 -14.89 1.94
N SER A 154 -11.60 -13.95 2.85
CA SER A 154 -12.93 -13.34 3.01
C SER A 154 -13.17 -12.16 2.07
N PHE A 155 -12.09 -11.56 1.53
CA PHE A 155 -12.17 -10.36 0.71
C PHE A 155 -11.19 -10.40 -0.46
N THR A 156 -11.64 -9.85 -1.57
CA THR A 156 -10.82 -9.49 -2.73
C THR A 156 -10.69 -7.99 -2.76
N CYS A 157 -9.47 -7.49 -2.86
CA CYS A 157 -9.13 -6.08 -2.79
C CYS A 157 -8.29 -5.69 -3.98
N LEU A 158 -8.51 -4.47 -4.47
CA LEU A 158 -7.72 -3.88 -5.54
C LEU A 158 -7.01 -2.64 -5.00
N ALA A 159 -5.72 -2.49 -5.29
CA ALA A 159 -4.92 -1.33 -4.91
C ALA A 159 -4.24 -0.65 -6.10
N VAL A 160 -4.07 0.67 -5.98
CA VAL A 160 -3.45 1.55 -6.98
C VAL A 160 -2.66 2.69 -6.33
N PRO A 161 -1.72 3.34 -7.02
CA PRO A 161 -1.19 3.00 -8.35
C PRO A 161 -0.19 1.85 -8.31
N THR A 162 -0.17 1.05 -9.37
CA THR A 162 0.74 -0.09 -9.51
C THR A 162 2.07 0.25 -10.13
N ASN A 163 2.27 1.52 -10.51
CA ASN A 163 3.49 2.01 -11.12
C ASN A 163 4.59 2.20 -10.06
N VAL A 164 5.19 1.09 -9.66
CA VAL A 164 6.31 1.04 -8.71
C VAL A 164 7.48 1.94 -9.16
N ASN A 165 7.62 2.11 -10.47
CA ASN A 165 8.70 2.87 -11.12
C ASN A 165 8.64 4.40 -10.96
N LYS A 166 7.63 4.99 -10.29
CA LYS A 166 7.46 6.46 -10.25
C LYS A 166 7.31 7.08 -8.86
N ARG A 167 7.29 6.29 -7.78
CA ARG A 167 7.04 6.82 -6.42
C ARG A 167 8.12 6.53 -5.39
N GLU A 168 9.02 5.59 -5.67
CA GLU A 168 10.18 5.36 -4.81
C GLU A 168 11.18 6.49 -5.02
N SER A 169 11.08 7.52 -4.17
CA SER A 169 12.20 8.42 -3.96
C SER A 169 13.26 7.58 -3.24
N SER A 170 14.46 7.47 -3.83
CA SER A 170 15.61 6.85 -3.19
C SER A 170 16.17 7.67 -2.02
N GLU A 171 15.54 8.81 -1.72
CA GLU A 171 16.03 9.78 -0.76
C GLU A 171 15.40 9.53 0.61
N GLN A 172 16.24 9.33 1.61
CA GLN A 172 15.83 9.38 3.00
C GLN A 172 15.54 10.84 3.39
N GLY A 173 14.51 11.05 4.20
CA GLY A 173 14.16 12.37 4.68
C GLY A 173 12.99 12.37 5.64
N LYS A 174 12.73 13.54 6.23
CA LYS A 174 11.63 13.71 7.18
C LYS A 174 10.29 13.31 6.53
N PRO A 175 9.44 12.49 7.18
CA PRO A 175 8.13 12.13 6.66
C PRO A 175 7.31 13.35 6.21
N GLY A 176 6.74 13.25 5.01
CA GLY A 176 5.95 14.30 4.37
C GLY A 176 6.73 15.53 3.88
N SER A 177 8.06 15.53 3.96
CA SER A 177 8.89 16.64 3.44
C SER A 177 8.98 16.69 1.92
N GLN A 178 8.71 15.57 1.23
CA GLN A 178 8.82 15.46 -0.23
C GLN A 178 7.49 15.08 -0.90
N CYS A 179 6.36 15.58 -0.40
CA CYS A 179 5.05 15.29 -1.01
C CYS A 179 4.85 15.90 -2.41
N GLY A 180 5.75 16.78 -2.87
CA GLY A 180 5.67 17.40 -4.19
C GLY A 180 4.36 18.16 -4.37
N LYS A 181 3.48 17.66 -5.26
CA LYS A 181 2.16 18.24 -5.51
C LYS A 181 1.06 17.78 -4.56
N TYR A 182 1.36 16.88 -3.62
CA TYR A 182 0.41 16.36 -2.64
C TYR A 182 0.56 17.11 -1.31
N VAL A 183 -0.45 16.98 -0.44
CA VAL A 183 -0.45 17.65 0.86
C VAL A 183 0.18 16.74 1.90
N ASN A 184 1.09 17.28 2.71
CA ASN A 184 1.53 16.60 3.92
C ASN A 184 0.37 16.54 4.93
N ASP A 185 -0.11 15.34 5.20
CA ASP A 185 -1.08 15.02 6.23
C ASP A 185 -0.42 14.17 7.31
N ASN A 186 0.22 14.86 8.25
CA ASN A 186 0.90 14.25 9.40
C ASN A 186 1.89 13.14 9.00
N GLY A 187 2.85 13.48 8.13
CA GLY A 187 3.91 12.59 7.68
C GLY A 187 3.58 11.76 6.45
N LEU A 188 2.32 11.76 6.00
CA LEU A 188 1.87 11.06 4.79
C LEU A 188 1.49 12.04 3.68
N CYS A 189 1.66 11.63 2.44
CA CYS A 189 1.32 12.44 1.27
C CYS A 189 -0.09 12.11 0.76
N ASP A 190 -1.01 13.05 0.94
CA ASP A 190 -2.42 12.89 0.61
C ASP A 190 -2.79 13.56 -0.72
N TYR A 191 -3.43 12.78 -1.60
CA TYR A 191 -4.11 13.30 -2.77
C TYR A 191 -5.53 13.71 -2.41
N ASN A 192 -5.65 14.86 -1.75
CA ASN A 192 -6.94 15.45 -1.43
C ASN A 192 -7.17 16.70 -2.28
N PRO A 193 -7.95 16.63 -3.38
CA PRO A 193 -8.19 17.77 -4.25
C PRO A 193 -8.83 18.97 -3.52
N LEU A 194 -9.60 18.74 -2.43
CA LEU A 194 -10.18 19.81 -1.62
C LEU A 194 -9.16 20.50 -0.72
N ARG A 195 -8.13 19.78 -0.24
CA ARG A 195 -7.02 20.38 0.51
C ARG A 195 -6.01 21.06 -0.43
N LEU A 196 -5.78 20.49 -1.61
CA LEU A 196 -4.94 21.08 -2.64
C LEU A 196 -5.47 22.45 -3.11
N ARG A 197 -6.79 22.59 -3.26
CA ARG A 197 -7.42 23.89 -3.57
C ARG A 197 -7.21 24.95 -2.49
N ARG A 198 -7.16 24.55 -1.21
CA ARG A 198 -6.92 25.48 -0.09
C ARG A 198 -5.46 25.91 0.03
N LEU A 199 -4.51 25.04 -0.33
CA LEU A 199 -3.08 25.32 -0.23
C LEU A 199 -2.51 25.99 -1.49
N HIS A 200 -3.13 25.78 -2.66
CA HIS A 200 -2.73 26.39 -3.93
C HIS A 200 -3.94 26.95 -4.70
N PRO A 201 -4.55 28.05 -4.24
CA PRO A 201 -5.73 28.64 -4.87
C PRO A 201 -5.49 29.19 -6.29
N LEU A 202 -4.25 29.37 -6.73
CA LEU A 202 -3.89 30.07 -7.98
C LEU A 202 -3.50 29.18 -9.18
N ARG A 203 -3.64 27.84 -9.11
CA ARG A 203 -3.12 26.94 -10.17
C ARG A 203 -4.12 26.04 -10.90
N MET A 204 -5.44 26.21 -10.69
CA MET A 204 -6.45 25.40 -11.40
C MET A 204 -7.45 26.24 -12.21
N ALA A 205 -7.01 27.36 -12.79
CA ALA A 205 -7.84 28.13 -13.74
C ALA A 205 -7.58 27.76 -15.21
N THR A 206 -6.71 26.77 -15.48
CA THR A 206 -6.42 26.29 -16.84
C THR A 206 -6.39 24.78 -16.80
N ASP A 207 -7.54 24.16 -17.00
CA ASP A 207 -7.77 22.83 -17.59
C ASP A 207 -9.18 22.35 -17.19
N LEU A 208 -10.18 23.03 -17.79
CA LEU A 208 -11.46 22.50 -18.29
C LEU A 208 -12.26 23.67 -18.88
#